data_AF-A0A7Z9VEL6-F1
#
_entry.id   AF-A0A7Z9VEL6-F1
#
_cell.length_a   1.000
_cell.length_b   1.000
_cell.length_c   1.000
_cell.angle_alpha   90.00
_cell.angle_beta   90.00
_cell.angle_gamma   90.00
#
_symmetry.space_group_name_H-M   'P 1'
#
loop_
_entity.id
_entity.type
_entity.pdbx_description
1 polymer ?
#
loop_
_entity_poly.entity_id
_entity_poly.type
_entity_poly.pdbx_seq_one_letter_code
_entity_poly.pdbx_strand_id
1 'polypeptide(L)'
;MASELEILAYEETPLGILCLRRRELLSMPGMVVTEVTLNHEFLMSSYHTDSEKALARFGVEMHGGKGLKVLIGGLGLGYTADAALRCEGVQ
;
A
#
# COMPACT_ATOMS: atom_id res chain seq x y z
N MET A 1 -27.85 -3.60 1.27
CA MET A 1 -27.01 -3.67 0.05
C MET A 1 -25.76 -4.43 0.47
N ALA A 2 -25.51 -5.59 -0.14
CA ALA A 2 -24.35 -6.40 0.23
C ALA A 2 -23.09 -5.62 -0.16
N SER A 3 -22.13 -5.45 0.76
CA SER A 3 -20.80 -4.98 0.39
C SER A 3 -20.20 -6.03 -0.54
N GLU A 4 -20.15 -5.77 -1.85
CA GLU A 4 -19.57 -6.71 -2.79
C GLU A 4 -18.07 -6.81 -2.53
N LEU A 5 -17.64 -7.98 -2.07
CA LEU A 5 -16.24 -8.36 -2.00
C LEU A 5 -15.86 -8.92 -3.37
N GLU A 6 -14.93 -8.24 -4.03
CA GLU A 6 -14.36 -8.64 -5.31
C GLU A 6 -12.93 -9.17 -5.08
N ILE A 7 -12.63 -10.37 -5.57
CA ILE A 7 -11.26 -10.90 -5.58
C ILE A 7 -10.59 -10.47 -6.88
N LEU A 8 -9.52 -9.67 -6.76
CA LEU A 8 -8.80 -9.11 -7.91
C LEU A 8 -7.64 -10.02 -8.34
N ALA A 9 -6.97 -10.65 -7.38
CA ALA A 9 -5.92 -11.62 -7.62
C ALA A 9 -5.83 -12.59 -6.44
N TYR A 10 -5.48 -13.84 -6.71
CA TYR A 10 -5.37 -14.89 -5.72
C TYR A 10 -4.26 -15.85 -6.15
N GLU A 11 -3.22 -15.97 -5.35
CA GLU A 11 -2.02 -16.73 -5.72
C GLU A 11 -1.49 -17.49 -4.51
N GLU A 12 -1.12 -18.76 -4.73
CA GLU A 12 -0.35 -19.53 -3.74
C GLU A 12 1.12 -19.12 -3.81
N THR A 13 1.70 -18.79 -2.66
CA THR A 13 3.11 -18.44 -2.54
C THR A 13 3.77 -19.29 -1.46
N PRO A 14 5.12 -19.35 -1.40
CA PRO A 14 5.81 -20.03 -0.30
C PRO A 14 5.51 -19.46 1.10
N LEU A 15 5.03 -18.21 1.18
CA LEU A 15 4.62 -17.56 2.44
C LEU A 15 3.16 -17.86 2.81
N GLY A 16 2.39 -18.45 1.89
CA GLY A 16 0.97 -18.66 2.03
C GLY A 16 0.14 -18.12 0.87
N ILE A 17 -1.17 -18.22 1.01
CA ILE A 17 -2.14 -17.70 0.04
C ILE A 17 -2.12 -16.17 0.10
N LEU A 18 -1.67 -15.53 -0.99
CA LEU A 18 -1.73 -14.09 -1.16
C LEU A 18 -2.99 -13.74 -1.94
N CYS A 19 -3.82 -12.86 -1.39
CA CYS A 19 -5.07 -12.45 -2.03
C CYS A 19 -5.18 -10.93 -2.03
N LEU A 20 -5.40 -10.37 -3.22
CA LEU A 20 -5.77 -8.97 -3.44
C LEU A 20 -7.28 -8.92 -3.63
N ARG A 21 -7.96 -8.10 -2.81
CA ARG A 21 -9.42 -7.98 -2.84
C ARG A 21 -9.86 -6.53 -2.74
N ARG A 22 -11.03 -6.23 -3.28
CA ARG A 22 -11.69 -4.92 -3.18
C ARG A 22 -13.02 -5.10 -2.48
N ARG A 23 -13.33 -4.19 -1.55
CA ARG A 23 -14.61 -4.19 -0.84
C ARG A 23 -14.98 -2.81 -0.34
N GLU A 24 -16.25 -2.63 -0.05
CA GLU A 24 -16.74 -1.48 0.70
C GLU A 24 -16.48 -1.64 2.21
N LEU A 25 -16.15 -0.56 2.90
CA LEU A 25 -16.03 -0.54 4.35
C LEU A 25 -17.43 -0.54 4.99
N LEU A 26 -17.70 -1.54 5.83
CA LEU A 26 -18.97 -1.63 6.56
C LEU A 26 -19.22 -0.45 7.51
N SER A 27 -18.15 0.13 8.04
CA SER A 27 -18.21 1.30 8.93
C SER A 27 -18.41 2.62 8.19
N MET A 28 -18.19 2.66 6.87
CA MET A 28 -18.27 3.88 6.07
C MET A 28 -18.82 3.56 4.66
N PRO A 29 -20.16 3.53 4.51
CA PRO A 29 -20.79 3.29 3.22
C PRO A 29 -20.31 4.26 2.14
N GLY A 30 -20.13 3.75 0.93
CA GLY A 30 -19.53 4.42 -0.23
C GLY A 30 -18.00 4.35 -0.29
N MET A 31 -17.33 3.96 0.80
CA MET A 31 -15.88 3.88 0.82
C MET A 31 -15.37 2.51 0.37
N VAL A 32 -14.88 2.45 -0.86
CA VAL A 32 -14.26 1.24 -1.44
C VAL A 32 -12.76 1.23 -1.17
N VAL A 33 -12.27 0.12 -0.64
CA VAL A 33 -10.85 -0.08 -0.31
C VAL A 33 -10.33 -1.32 -1.02
N THR A 34 -9.02 -1.30 -1.30
CA THR A 34 -8.27 -2.46 -1.77
C THR A 34 -7.44 -3.00 -0.62
N GLU A 35 -7.48 -4.31 -0.41
CA GLU A 35 -6.80 -4.99 0.69
C GLU A 35 -5.96 -6.14 0.17
N VAL A 36 -4.83 -6.37 0.85
CA VAL A 36 -4.04 -7.59 0.68
C VAL A 36 -4.20 -8.43 1.95
N THR A 37 -4.41 -9.73 1.76
CA THR A 37 -4.37 -10.71 2.84
C THR A 37 -3.34 -11.79 2.56
N LEU A 38 -2.69 -12.30 3.60
CA LEU A 38 -1.81 -13.47 3.54
C LEU A 38 -2.40 -14.56 4.44
N ASN A 39 -2.62 -15.77 3.91
CA ASN A 39 -3.30 -16.85 4.63
C ASN A 39 -4.65 -16.42 5.23
N HIS A 40 -5.39 -15.60 4.47
CA HIS A 40 -6.68 -15.03 4.89
C HIS A 40 -6.60 -14.00 6.03
N GLU A 41 -5.41 -13.70 6.56
CA GLU A 41 -5.19 -12.65 7.54
C GLU A 41 -4.93 -11.30 6.88
N PHE A 42 -5.42 -10.23 7.51
CA PHE A 42 -5.20 -8.87 7.02
C PHE A 42 -3.72 -8.53 7.02
N LEU A 43 -3.19 -8.14 5.85
CA LEU A 43 -1.82 -7.66 5.73
C LEU A 43 -1.79 -6.13 5.59
N MET A 44 -2.59 -5.57 4.68
CA MET A 44 -2.66 -4.13 4.47
C MET A 44 -3.90 -3.66 3.70
N SER A 45 -4.14 -2.34 3.70
CA SER A 45 -5.27 -1.69 3.02
C SER A 45 -4.87 -0.36 2.41
N SER A 46 -5.52 0.00 1.31
CA SER A 46 -5.48 1.34 0.71
C SER A 46 -6.12 2.43 1.60
N TYR A 47 -6.79 2.05 2.68
CA TYR A 47 -7.43 2.99 3.61
C TYR A 47 -6.43 3.70 4.52
N HIS A 48 -5.41 3.00 5.03
CA HIS A 48 -4.45 3.51 6.01
C HIS A 48 -3.06 3.62 5.40
N THR A 49 -2.81 4.71 4.67
CA THR A 49 -1.57 4.89 3.88
C THR A 49 -0.70 6.06 4.35
N ASP A 50 -1.12 6.75 5.41
CA ASP A 50 -0.46 7.97 5.87
C ASP A 50 0.95 7.70 6.39
N SER A 51 1.14 6.62 7.14
CA SER A 51 2.45 6.22 7.66
C SER A 51 3.42 5.84 6.54
N GLU A 52 2.94 5.14 5.50
CA GLU A 52 3.74 4.74 4.34
C GLU A 52 4.25 5.98 3.56
N LYS A 53 3.35 6.94 3.32
CA LYS A 53 3.67 8.21 2.67
C LYS A 53 4.60 9.07 3.52
N ALA A 54 4.36 9.12 4.83
CA ALA A 54 5.19 9.88 5.76
C ALA A 54 6.61 9.32 5.84
N LEU A 55 6.76 7.99 5.88
CA LEU A 55 8.06 7.33 5.89
C LEU A 55 8.92 7.75 4.69
N ALA A 56 8.33 7.77 3.49
CA ALA A 56 9.03 8.21 2.28
C ALA A 56 9.45 9.69 2.35
N ARG A 57 8.50 10.58 2.68
CA ARG A 57 8.76 12.03 2.76
C ARG A 57 9.83 12.37 3.78
N PHE A 58 9.70 11.86 5.00
CA PHE A 58 10.67 12.15 6.07
C PHE A 58 12.03 11.54 5.77
N GLY A 59 12.09 10.34 5.17
CA GLY A 59 13.35 9.73 4.75
C GLY A 59 14.12 10.60 3.76
N VAL A 60 13.43 11.13 2.75
CA VAL A 60 14.03 12.03 1.74
C VAL A 60 14.44 13.36 2.36
N GLU A 61 13.56 13.98 3.15
CA GLU A 61 13.81 15.26 3.81
C GLU A 61 15.01 15.20 4.77
N MET A 62 15.10 14.14 5.58
CA MET A 62 16.21 13.93 6.51
C MET A 62 17.56 13.77 5.81
N HIS A 63 17.58 13.18 4.61
CA HIS A 63 18.81 13.09 3.83
C HIS A 63 19.18 14.43 3.18
N GLY A 64 18.20 15.12 2.58
CA GLY A 64 18.38 16.36 1.84
C GLY A 64 19.11 16.18 0.49
N GLY A 65 19.24 17.27 -0.27
CA GLY A 65 19.97 17.27 -1.55
C GLY A 65 19.12 16.95 -2.78
N LYS A 66 19.79 16.65 -3.89
CA LYS A 66 19.18 16.39 -5.22
C LYS A 66 19.89 15.21 -5.89
N GLY A 67 19.20 14.53 -6.79
CA GLY A 67 19.78 13.38 -7.50
C GLY A 67 19.74 12.08 -6.69
N LEU A 68 18.78 11.95 -5.77
CA LEU A 68 18.69 10.86 -4.83
C LEU A 68 18.18 9.60 -5.52
N LYS A 69 18.89 8.50 -5.29
CA LYS A 69 18.46 7.15 -5.65
C LYS A 69 17.93 6.47 -4.39
N VAL A 70 16.65 6.14 -4.40
CA VAL A 70 15.94 5.60 -3.23
C VAL A 70 15.73 4.10 -3.40
N LEU A 71 16.17 3.31 -2.43
CA LEU A 71 15.82 1.89 -2.32
C LEU A 71 14.63 1.74 -1.37
N ILE A 72 13.60 1.03 -1.81
CA ILE A 72 12.42 0.73 -1.00
C ILE A 72 12.37 -0.78 -0.79
N GLY A 73 12.50 -1.22 0.46
CA GLY A 73 12.33 -2.62 0.85
C GLY A 73 10.89 -2.92 1.24
N GLY A 74 10.34 -4.03 0.78
CA GLY A 74 8.91 -4.32 0.87
C GLY A 74 8.20 -3.84 -0.40
N LEU A 75 6.96 -3.36 -0.28
CA LEU A 75 6.30 -2.39 -1.20
C LEU A 75 4.77 -2.43 -1.07
N GLY A 76 4.21 -3.42 -0.40
CA GLY A 76 2.78 -3.44 -0.09
C GLY A 76 1.89 -3.11 -1.30
N LEU A 77 1.13 -2.00 -1.23
CA LEU A 77 0.28 -1.48 -2.31
C LEU A 77 0.96 -0.37 -3.14
N GLY A 78 2.21 -0.03 -2.85
CA GLY A 78 3.02 0.91 -3.64
C GLY A 78 3.00 2.36 -3.15
N TYR A 79 2.26 2.70 -2.08
CA TYR A 79 2.14 4.09 -1.60
C TYR A 79 3.46 4.72 -1.14
N THR A 80 4.37 3.92 -0.57
CA THR A 80 5.72 4.41 -0.21
C THR A 80 6.53 4.80 -1.44
N ALA A 81 6.44 3.99 -2.52
CA ALA A 81 7.13 4.27 -3.77
C ALA A 81 6.57 5.48 -4.50
N ASP A 82 5.23 5.57 -4.61
CA ASP A 82 4.57 6.74 -5.19
C ASP A 82 4.94 8.02 -4.42
N ALA A 83 4.94 7.98 -3.08
CA ALA A 83 5.33 9.13 -2.27
C ALA A 83 6.80 9.53 -2.45
N ALA A 84 7.71 8.55 -2.52
CA ALA A 84 9.13 8.81 -2.74
C ALA A 84 9.37 9.47 -4.11
N LEU A 85 8.75 8.95 -5.18
CA LEU A 85 8.87 9.50 -6.53
C LEU A 85 8.29 10.91 -6.69
N ARG A 86 7.40 11.33 -5.79
CA ARG A 86 6.86 12.70 -5.74
C ARG A 86 7.72 13.67 -4.94
N CYS A 87 8.71 13.20 -4.19
CA CYS A 87 9.58 14.07 -3.42
C CYS A 87 10.57 14.78 -4.34
N GLU A 88 10.75 16.09 -4.14
CA GLU A 88 11.77 16.84 -4.88
C GLU A 88 13.16 16.26 -4.58
N GLY A 89 13.97 16.10 -5.62
CA GLY A 89 15.33 15.62 -5.50
C GLY A 89 15.49 14.11 -5.69
N VAL A 90 14.41 13.32 -5.74
CA VAL A 90 14.45 11.89 -6.11
C VAL A 90 14.46 11.74 -7.65
N GLN A 91 15.24 10.78 -8.17
CA GLN A 91 15.39 10.49 -9.61
C GLN A 91 14.72 9.18 -10.03
#